data_AF-A0A0D0DP52-F1
#
_entry.id   AF-A0A0D0DP52-F1
#
_cell.length_a   1.000
_cell.length_b   1.000
_cell.length_c   1.000
_cell.angle_alpha   90.00
_cell.angle_beta   90.00
_cell.angle_gamma   90.00
#
_symmetry.space_group_name_H-M   'P 1'
#
loop_
_entity.id
_entity.type
_entity.pdbx_description
1 polymer ?
#
loop_
_entity_poly.entity_id
_entity_poly.type
_entity_poly.pdbx_seq_one_letter_code
_entity_poly.pdbx_strand_id
1 'polypeptide(L)'
;MNQLCTLCSLGVSLNTAHCHGIIITQIKHHIPHIFTEILGADKSTFHCSNLWVWDFLFHNMRWSMHKSTQVAQKLPQNVEEVCQKQFLRLALTIHDYVIHSPSFYINIDQRNVVYQPPSSSTYDGIGAK
;
A
#
# COMPACT_ATOMS: atom_id res chain seq x y z
N MET A 1 -18.81 3.91 -1.94
CA MET A 1 -18.38 3.20 -0.70
C MET A 1 -17.90 1.78 -0.98
N ASN A 2 -18.64 0.96 -1.73
CA ASN A 2 -18.23 -0.41 -2.09
C ASN A 2 -16.80 -0.50 -2.67
N GLN A 3 -16.38 0.49 -3.47
CA GLN A 3 -15.03 0.54 -4.04
C GLN A 3 -13.92 0.54 -2.99
N LEU A 4 -14.08 1.24 -1.86
CA LEU A 4 -13.09 1.23 -0.78
C LEU A 4 -12.98 -0.16 -0.16
N CYS A 5 -14.12 -0.77 0.19
CA CYS A 5 -14.16 -2.13 0.73
C CYS A 5 -13.52 -3.15 -0.23
N THR A 6 -13.82 -3.06 -1.53
CA THR A 6 -13.24 -3.95 -2.55
C THR A 6 -11.73 -3.77 -2.65
N LEU A 7 -11.22 -2.55 -2.65
CA LEU A 7 -9.77 -2.31 -2.71
C LEU A 7 -9.07 -2.84 -1.46
N CYS A 8 -9.66 -2.62 -0.29
CA CYS A 8 -9.15 -3.15 0.98
C CYS A 8 -9.13 -4.70 0.97
N SER A 9 -10.21 -5.35 0.51
CA SER A 9 -10.28 -6.82 0.45
C SER A 9 -9.33 -7.42 -0.60
N LEU A 10 -8.93 -6.65 -1.60
CA LEU A 10 -7.90 -7.03 -2.58
C LEU A 10 -6.47 -6.81 -2.05
N GLY A 11 -6.30 -6.32 -0.82
CA GLY A 11 -4.99 -6.07 -0.21
C GLY A 11 -4.30 -4.81 -0.74
N VAL A 12 -5.04 -3.88 -1.34
CA VAL A 12 -4.50 -2.60 -1.80
C VAL A 12 -4.31 -1.68 -0.59
N SER A 13 -3.13 -1.07 -0.47
CA SER A 13 -2.86 -0.15 0.63
C SER A 13 -3.66 1.16 0.46
N LEU A 14 -4.47 1.51 1.45
CA LEU A 14 -5.31 2.70 1.41
C LEU A 14 -4.77 3.73 2.39
N ASN A 15 -4.18 4.82 1.89
CA ASN A 15 -3.78 5.96 2.72
C ASN A 15 -4.86 7.06 2.66
N THR A 16 -4.68 8.14 3.42
CA THR A 16 -5.67 9.24 3.46
C THR A 16 -5.91 9.86 2.09
N ALA A 17 -4.87 10.03 1.27
CA ALA A 17 -5.01 10.59 -0.07
C ALA A 17 -5.83 9.69 -1.00
N HIS A 18 -5.62 8.37 -0.96
CA HIS A 18 -6.40 7.41 -1.73
C HIS A 18 -7.87 7.43 -1.31
N CYS A 19 -8.13 7.33 0.00
CA CYS A 19 -9.49 7.38 0.53
C CYS A 19 -10.18 8.70 0.18
N HIS A 20 -9.49 9.82 0.36
CA HIS A 20 -9.99 11.16 0.06
C HIS A 20 -10.36 11.32 -1.41
N GLY A 21 -9.47 10.91 -2.33
CA GLY A 21 -9.73 10.98 -3.76
C GLY A 21 -10.93 10.15 -4.18
N ILE A 22 -11.03 8.91 -3.68
CA ILE A 22 -12.16 8.02 -3.97
C ILE A 22 -13.47 8.61 -3.41
N ILE A 23 -13.46 9.07 -2.15
CA ILE A 23 -14.65 9.63 -1.50
C ILE A 23 -15.11 10.90 -2.21
N ILE A 24 -14.21 11.85 -2.49
CA ILE A 24 -14.56 13.07 -3.24
C ILE A 24 -15.15 12.72 -4.61
N THR A 25 -14.53 11.78 -5.33
CA THR A 25 -15.02 11.39 -6.66
C THR A 25 -16.43 10.82 -6.57
N GLN A 26 -16.71 10.00 -5.57
CA GLN A 26 -18.03 9.43 -5.33
C GLN A 26 -19.06 10.51 -4.95
N ILE A 27 -18.70 11.44 -4.05
CA ILE A 27 -19.60 12.54 -3.66
C ILE A 27 -19.89 13.44 -4.88
N LYS A 28 -18.87 13.80 -5.66
CA LYS A 28 -19.04 14.61 -6.87
C LYS A 28 -19.92 13.92 -7.92
N HIS A 29 -19.81 12.60 -8.04
CA HIS A 29 -20.58 11.84 -9.02
C HIS A 29 -22.06 11.72 -8.62
N HIS A 30 -22.35 11.47 -7.34
CA HIS A 30 -23.72 11.20 -6.89
C HIS A 30 -24.45 12.44 -6.37
N ILE A 31 -23.75 13.38 -5.74
CA ILE A 31 -24.32 14.53 -5.02
C ILE A 31 -23.42 15.76 -5.24
N PRO A 32 -23.27 16.26 -6.48
CA PRO A 32 -22.35 17.39 -6.75
C PRO A 32 -22.77 18.70 -6.08
N HIS A 33 -24.07 18.91 -5.86
CA HIS A 33 -24.62 20.16 -5.32
C HIS A 33 -24.14 20.48 -3.90
N ILE A 34 -23.74 19.45 -3.13
CA ILE A 34 -23.26 19.64 -1.76
C ILE A 34 -22.02 20.54 -1.67
N PHE A 35 -21.20 20.57 -2.72
CA PHE A 35 -19.99 21.41 -2.77
C PHE A 35 -20.28 22.87 -3.11
N THR A 36 -21.46 23.16 -3.67
CA THR A 36 -21.88 24.50 -4.08
C THR A 36 -22.89 25.12 -3.13
N GLU A 37 -23.62 24.27 -2.41
CA GLU A 37 -24.63 24.72 -1.46
C GLU A 37 -23.99 25.30 -0.21
N ILE A 38 -24.58 26.41 0.22
CA ILE A 38 -24.22 27.10 1.43
C ILE A 38 -24.88 26.36 2.60
N LEU A 39 -24.06 25.76 3.45
CA LEU A 39 -24.47 25.05 4.65
C LEU A 39 -24.32 25.94 5.89
N GLY A 40 -25.39 26.02 6.67
CA GLY A 40 -25.43 26.65 7.98
C GLY A 40 -25.58 28.18 7.98
N ALA A 41 -25.73 28.75 9.18
CA ALA A 41 -25.83 30.20 9.39
C ALA A 41 -24.56 30.95 8.95
N ASP A 42 -23.41 30.27 9.03
CA ASP A 42 -22.07 30.81 8.77
C ASP A 42 -21.75 30.92 7.27
N LYS A 43 -22.68 30.50 6.41
CA LYS A 43 -22.58 30.49 4.96
C LYS A 43 -21.39 29.68 4.39
N SER A 44 -20.94 28.66 5.10
CA SER A 44 -19.83 27.80 4.64
C SER A 44 -20.30 26.76 3.63
N THR A 45 -19.50 26.46 2.61
CA THR A 45 -19.74 25.32 1.71
C THR A 45 -19.16 24.03 2.29
N PHE A 46 -19.72 22.87 1.93
CA PHE A 46 -19.13 21.60 2.32
C PHE A 46 -17.69 21.48 1.80
N HIS A 47 -16.77 21.17 2.71
CA HIS A 47 -15.39 20.86 2.37
C HIS A 47 -15.05 19.46 2.85
N CYS A 48 -14.81 18.54 1.91
CA CYS A 48 -14.33 17.20 2.22
C CYS A 48 -12.84 17.30 2.59
N SER A 49 -12.56 17.64 3.84
CA SER A 49 -11.19 17.74 4.38
C SER A 49 -10.64 16.36 4.76
N ASN A 50 -9.33 16.26 4.97
CA ASN A 50 -8.71 15.03 5.49
C ASN A 50 -9.27 14.63 6.88
N LEU A 51 -9.59 15.62 7.72
CA LEU A 51 -10.21 15.38 9.03
C LEU A 51 -11.62 14.79 8.86
N TRP A 52 -12.41 15.34 7.94
CA TRP A 52 -13.74 14.80 7.63
C TRP A 52 -13.66 13.39 7.06
N VAL A 53 -12.69 13.11 6.18
CA VAL A 53 -12.46 11.74 5.66
C VAL A 53 -12.12 10.78 6.79
N TRP A 54 -11.22 11.17 7.69
CA TRP A 54 -10.84 10.34 8.82
C TRP A 54 -12.05 10.04 9.71
N ASP A 55 -12.83 11.07 10.04
CA ASP A 55 -14.04 10.96 10.84
C ASP A 55 -15.08 10.06 10.17
N PHE A 56 -15.28 10.23 8.87
CA PHE A 56 -16.18 9.42 8.07
C PHE A 56 -15.77 7.95 8.06
N LEU A 57 -14.49 7.64 7.79
CA LEU A 57 -13.96 6.27 7.78
C LEU A 57 -14.08 5.62 9.16
N PHE A 58 -13.78 6.36 10.22
CA PHE A 58 -13.86 5.85 11.58
C PHE A 58 -15.30 5.56 12.01
N HIS A 59 -16.22 6.53 11.85
CA HIS A 59 -17.59 6.39 12.32
C HIS A 59 -18.47 5.51 11.43
N ASN A 60 -18.30 5.58 10.10
CA ASN A 60 -19.18 4.89 9.15
C ASN A 60 -18.61 3.56 8.66
N MET A 61 -17.28 3.43 8.54
CA MET A 61 -16.65 2.19 8.10
C MET A 61 -16.03 1.38 9.22
N ARG A 62 -15.92 1.94 10.44
CA ARG A 62 -15.17 1.34 11.55
C ARG A 62 -13.72 1.08 11.15
N TRP A 63 -13.11 1.99 10.40
CA TRP A 63 -11.73 1.88 9.92
C TRP A 63 -10.80 2.80 10.69
N SER A 64 -9.60 2.32 10.99
CA SER A 64 -8.52 3.10 11.60
C SER A 64 -7.25 3.02 10.77
N MET A 65 -6.43 4.06 10.83
CA MET A 65 -5.12 4.06 10.18
C MET A 65 -4.15 3.23 11.01
N HIS A 66 -3.57 2.21 10.40
CA HIS A 66 -2.51 1.41 10.99
C HIS A 66 -1.18 1.74 10.30
N LYS A 67 -0.11 1.84 11.09
CA LYS A 67 1.23 1.87 10.53
C LYS A 67 1.48 0.48 9.95
N SER A 68 1.81 0.41 8.66
CA SER A 68 2.20 -0.85 8.03
C SER A 68 3.37 -1.40 8.82
N THR A 69 3.16 -2.57 9.44
CA THR A 69 4.25 -3.31 10.02
C THR A 69 5.06 -3.78 8.83
N GLN A 70 6.27 -3.23 8.68
CA GLN A 70 7.25 -3.87 7.79
C GLN A 70 7.29 -5.32 8.23
N VAL A 71 6.77 -6.22 7.39
CA VAL A 71 6.92 -7.64 7.61
C VAL A 71 8.42 -7.84 7.62
N ALA A 72 8.98 -8.06 8.81
CA ALA A 72 10.30 -8.64 8.91
C ALA A 72 10.21 -9.90 8.05
N GLN A 73 10.92 -9.91 6.91
CA GLN A 73 10.89 -11.05 6.02
C GLN A 73 11.21 -12.26 6.89
N LYS A 74 10.21 -13.14 7.09
CA LYS A 74 10.41 -14.32 7.91
C LYS A 74 11.51 -15.11 7.22
N LEU A 75 12.68 -15.14 7.85
CA LEU A 75 13.78 -15.94 7.34
C LEU A 75 13.31 -17.40 7.40
N PRO A 76 13.45 -18.17 6.31
CA PRO A 76 13.14 -19.59 6.35
C PRO A 76 14.04 -20.27 7.39
N GLN A 77 13.55 -21.33 8.03
CA GLN A 77 14.34 -22.04 9.06
C GLN A 77 15.69 -22.56 8.54
N ASN A 78 15.80 -22.81 7.23
CA ASN A 78 17.01 -23.28 6.57
C ASN A 78 17.75 -22.18 5.80
N VAL A 79 17.65 -20.91 6.24
CA VAL A 79 18.30 -19.77 5.57
C VAL A 79 19.79 -20.00 5.28
N GLU A 80 20.52 -20.60 6.23
CA GLU A 80 21.95 -20.90 6.08
C GLU A 80 22.19 -21.90 4.94
N GLU A 81 21.39 -22.96 4.87
CA GLU A 81 21.48 -23.97 3.82
C GLU A 81 21.13 -23.38 2.45
N VAL A 82 20.09 -22.54 2.38
CA VAL A 82 19.68 -21.87 1.12
C VAL A 82 20.78 -20.92 0.65
N CYS A 83 21.34 -20.11 1.55
CA CYS A 83 22.45 -19.21 1.25
C CYS A 83 23.69 -19.99 0.79
N GLN A 84 24.01 -21.09 1.45
CA GLN A 84 25.15 -21.93 1.09
C GLN A 84 24.96 -22.60 -0.27
N LYS A 85 23.78 -23.17 -0.54
CA LYS A 85 23.45 -23.76 -1.86
C LYS A 85 23.51 -22.70 -2.97
N GLN A 86 23.00 -21.50 -2.71
CA GLN A 86 23.07 -20.41 -3.68
C GLN A 86 24.51 -19.99 -3.96
N PHE A 87 25.33 -19.84 -2.92
CA PHE A 87 26.75 -19.55 -3.06
C PHE A 87 27.48 -20.61 -3.91
N LEU A 88 27.25 -21.90 -3.63
CA LEU A 88 27.86 -23.00 -4.37
C LEU A 88 27.42 -23.02 -5.84
N ARG A 89 26.13 -22.80 -6.12
CA ARG A 89 25.62 -22.70 -7.49
C ARG A 89 26.27 -21.55 -8.26
N LEU A 90 26.47 -20.42 -7.58
CA LEU A 90 27.08 -19.22 -8.15
C LEU A 90 28.56 -19.47 -8.46
N ALA A 91 29.28 -20.10 -7.53
CA ALA A 91 30.67 -20.51 -7.73
C ALA A 91 30.82 -21.52 -8.88
N LEU A 92 29.93 -22.52 -8.95
CA LEU A 92 29.90 -23.50 -10.04
C LEU A 92 29.60 -22.84 -11.39
N THR A 93 28.66 -21.90 -11.43
CA THR A 93 28.34 -21.12 -12.63
C THR A 93 29.56 -20.31 -13.10
N ILE A 94 30.25 -19.63 -12.18
CA ILE A 94 31.48 -18.89 -12.51
C ILE A 94 32.55 -19.82 -13.09
N HIS A 95 32.72 -21.01 -12.50
CA HIS A 95 33.66 -22.02 -12.97
C HIS A 95 33.30 -22.54 -14.37
N ASP A 96 32.06 -23.01 -14.57
CA ASP A 96 31.62 -23.69 -15.79
C ASP A 96 31.54 -22.76 -17.01
N TYR A 97 31.15 -21.51 -16.79
CA TYR A 97 31.10 -20.48 -17.84
C TYR A 97 32.41 -19.70 -17.97
N VAL A 98 33.46 -20.11 -17.24
CA VAL A 98 34.79 -19.51 -17.29
C VAL A 98 34.73 -17.99 -17.12
N ILE A 99 33.95 -17.54 -16.13
CA ILE A 99 33.75 -16.12 -15.86
C ILE A 99 35.02 -15.61 -15.14
N HIS A 100 35.95 -15.07 -15.92
CA HIS A 100 37.26 -14.64 -15.44
C HIS A 100 37.24 -13.41 -14.52
N SER A 101 36.13 -12.67 -14.47
CA SER A 101 35.98 -11.51 -13.60
C SER A 101 34.63 -11.52 -12.88
N PRO A 102 34.59 -11.36 -11.55
CA PRO A 102 33.36 -11.19 -10.80
C PRO A 102 32.50 -10.02 -11.29
N SER A 103 33.11 -9.04 -11.96
CA SER A 103 32.41 -7.88 -12.54
C SER A 103 31.43 -8.24 -13.66
N PHE A 104 31.53 -9.44 -14.24
CA PHE A 104 30.57 -9.93 -15.24
C PHE A 104 29.35 -10.62 -14.63
N TYR A 105 29.34 -10.84 -13.32
CA TYR A 105 28.18 -11.34 -12.60
C TYR A 105 27.23 -10.17 -12.29
N ILE A 106 26.28 -9.94 -13.19
CA ILE A 106 25.20 -8.97 -12.96
C ILE A 106 24.06 -9.69 -12.25
N ASN A 107 23.81 -9.33 -10.99
CA ASN A 107 22.64 -9.82 -10.28
C ASN A 107 21.39 -9.17 -10.89
N ILE A 108 20.73 -9.85 -11.82
CA ILE A 108 19.42 -9.44 -12.34
C ILE A 108 18.38 -9.88 -11.30
N ASP A 109 18.34 -9.17 -10.18
CA ASP A 109 17.22 -9.24 -9.27
C ASP A 109 16.02 -8.61 -9.98
N GLN A 110 15.05 -9.43 -10.36
CA GLN A 110 13.77 -8.98 -10.87
C GLN A 110 13.01 -8.35 -9.70
N ARG A 111 13.37 -7.11 -9.36
CA ARG A 111 12.66 -6.34 -8.36
C ARG A 111 11.21 -6.21 -8.80
N ASN A 112 10.35 -6.78 -7.98
CA ASN A 112 8.90 -6.66 -8.03
C ASN A 112 8.54 -5.23 -8.44
N VAL A 113 7.89 -5.06 -9.60
CA VAL A 113 7.42 -3.74 -10.02
C VAL A 113 6.49 -3.23 -8.93
N VAL A 114 6.90 -2.14 -8.29
CA VAL A 114 6.12 -1.51 -7.23
C VAL A 114 4.94 -0.81 -7.91
N TYR A 115 3.79 -1.51 -8.00
CA TYR A 115 2.57 -0.97 -8.61
C TYR A 115 1.93 0.16 -7.80
N GLN A 116 2.31 0.32 -6.54
CA GLN A 116 1.79 1.35 -5.65
C GLN A 116 2.92 1.92 -4.79
N PRO A 117 3.06 3.25 -4.67
CA PRO A 117 4.08 3.84 -3.82
C PRO A 117 3.94 3.30 -2.39
N PRO A 118 5.04 2.87 -1.74
CA PRO A 118 4.98 2.29 -0.42
C PRO A 118 4.45 3.34 0.56
N SER A 119 3.23 3.16 1.05
CA SER A 119 2.76 3.93 2.20
C SER A 119 3.16 3.19 3.47
N SER A 120 3.74 3.93 4.40
CA SER A 120 4.05 3.43 5.75
C SER A 120 2.80 3.24 6.61
N SER A 121 1.62 3.57 6.08
CA SER A 121 0.33 3.42 6.74
C SER A 121 -0.78 3.01 5.77
N THR A 122 -1.72 2.22 6.27
CA THR A 122 -2.94 1.82 5.55
C THR A 122 -4.15 1.90 6.49
N TYR A 123 -5.32 2.26 5.97
CA TYR A 123 -6.59 2.08 6.66
C TYR A 123 -7.03 0.63 6.55
N ASP A 124 -7.57 0.11 7.64
CA ASP A 124 -8.23 -1.20 7.69
C ASP A 124 -9.29 -1.17 8.81
N GLY A 125 -10.11 -2.21 8.89
CA GLY A 125 -11.08 -2.40 9.97
C GLY A 125 -10.43 -2.35 11.35
N ILE A 126 -11.09 -1.68 12.31
CA ILE A 126 -10.65 -1.66 13.70
C ILE A 126 -10.58 -3.11 14.21
N GLY A 127 -9.39 -3.52 14.65
CA GLY A 127 -9.13 -4.89 15.12
C GLY A 127 -8.75 -5.89 14.02
N ALA A 128 -8.54 -5.43 12.79
CA ALA A 128 -7.93 -6.24 11.73
C ALA A 128 -6.51 -6.68 12.13
N LYS A 129 -6.13 -7.89 11.72
CA LYS A 129 -4.85 -8.55 12.03
C LYS A 129 -3.95 -8.59 10.82
#